data_AF-A0A7G6XAU0-F1
#
_entry.id   AF-A0A7G6XAU0-F1
#
_cell.length_a   1.000
_cell.length_b   1.000
_cell.length_c   1.000
_cell.angle_alpha   90.00
_cell.angle_beta   90.00
_cell.angle_gamma   90.00
#
_symmetry.space_group_name_H-M   'P 1'
#
loop_
_entity.id
_entity.type
_entity.pdbx_description
1 polymer ?
#
loop_
_entity_poly.entity_id
_entity_poly.type
_entity_poly.pdbx_seq_one_letter_code
_entity_poly.pdbx_strand_id
1 'polypeptide(L)'
;MPVGGGGDDQPTVTLSSPTPKSSDPSTPSAPVKTAAPPRQAKLTVVAGNYGSAPAVQGLVAKYPLYFQALVDQSSAMIKANFPAFFYADTAINVEMAKSNGWVMRPPASIVVVGATQQPTGVVRVSLCRSQTTQYWNPKTNRWVVTAPHGSPQAIDMVRTGAGWTMYQMAKPMPKGIDCSKVRYPA
;
A
#
# COMPACT_ATOMS: atom_id res chain seq x y z
N MET A 1 -23.87 63.08 44.92
CA MET A 1 -23.11 63.67 46.05
C MET A 1 -22.52 62.51 46.85
N PRO A 2 -21.26 62.62 47.31
CA PRO A 2 -20.08 61.86 46.84
C PRO A 2 -19.49 60.97 47.98
N VAL A 3 -18.28 60.35 48.00
CA VAL A 3 -16.86 60.71 47.71
C VAL A 3 -16.05 59.38 47.89
N GLY A 4 -14.85 59.10 47.37
CA GLY A 4 -13.81 59.85 46.64
C GLY A 4 -12.44 59.16 46.81
N GLY A 5 -11.49 59.48 45.92
CA GLY A 5 -10.03 59.30 46.04
C GLY A 5 -9.48 58.06 45.31
N GLY A 6 -8.65 58.12 44.26
CA GLY A 6 -7.72 59.15 43.80
C GLY A 6 -6.28 58.64 43.99
N GLY A 7 -5.49 58.52 42.92
CA GLY A 7 -4.05 58.25 43.01
C GLY A 7 -3.46 57.51 41.81
N ASP A 8 -2.97 58.27 40.84
CA ASP A 8 -1.92 57.89 39.88
C ASP A 8 -0.73 57.21 40.59
N ASP A 9 -0.13 56.20 39.96
CA ASP A 9 1.33 56.12 39.75
C ASP A 9 1.70 54.76 39.13
N GLN A 10 2.19 54.81 37.90
CA GLN A 10 2.96 53.72 37.31
C GLN A 10 4.38 53.79 37.86
N PRO A 11 4.95 52.67 38.32
CA PRO A 11 6.21 52.26 37.70
C PRO A 11 6.39 50.74 37.52
N THR A 12 6.96 50.41 36.36
CA THR A 12 8.11 49.50 36.16
C THR A 12 8.10 48.06 36.69
N VAL A 13 8.06 47.15 35.71
CA VAL A 13 8.61 45.78 35.57
C VAL A 13 9.53 45.26 36.69
N THR A 14 9.23 44.04 37.16
CA THR A 14 10.24 43.12 37.71
C THR A 14 10.00 41.71 37.15
N LEU A 15 10.98 41.16 36.42
CA LEU A 15 11.01 39.76 35.96
C LEU A 15 11.31 38.84 37.16
N SER A 16 10.49 37.81 37.35
CA SER A 16 10.79 36.70 38.27
C SER A 16 10.82 35.38 37.51
N SER A 17 12.01 34.78 37.45
CA SER A 17 12.31 33.48 36.85
C SER A 17 11.70 32.33 37.67
N PRO A 18 11.07 31.31 37.06
CA PRO A 18 10.62 30.13 37.81
C PRO A 18 11.73 29.09 38.00
N THR A 19 11.97 28.71 39.25
CA THR A 19 12.81 27.60 39.72
C THR A 19 12.19 26.23 39.40
N PRO A 20 12.98 25.15 39.22
CA PRO A 20 12.47 23.84 38.80
C PRO A 20 11.94 23.01 39.98
N LYS A 21 10.82 22.31 39.77
CA LYS A 21 10.21 21.41 40.76
C LYS A 21 10.67 19.97 40.55
N SER A 22 11.24 19.38 41.59
CA SER A 22 11.70 18.00 41.70
C SER A 22 10.58 16.99 41.43
N SER A 23 10.85 15.92 40.69
CA SER A 23 9.91 14.82 40.40
C SER A 23 10.52 13.48 40.81
N ASP A 24 9.73 12.67 41.53
CA ASP A 24 10.05 11.35 42.08
C ASP A 24 10.44 10.28 41.02
N PRO A 25 11.10 9.18 41.43
CA PRO A 25 11.56 8.14 40.51
C PRO A 25 10.41 7.25 40.04
N SER A 26 10.09 7.28 38.74
CA SER A 26 9.12 6.38 38.12
C SER A 26 9.78 5.04 37.74
N THR A 27 9.17 3.95 38.19
CA THR A 27 9.50 2.55 37.87
C THR A 27 9.49 2.30 36.35
N PRO A 28 10.37 1.42 35.79
CA PRO A 28 10.40 1.18 34.36
C PRO A 28 9.15 0.43 33.88
N SER A 29 8.28 1.12 33.18
CA SER A 29 7.22 0.51 32.37
C SER A 29 7.83 -0.37 31.28
N ALA A 30 7.27 -1.57 31.11
CA ALA A 30 7.66 -2.59 30.14
C ALA A 30 7.87 -2.03 28.72
N PRO A 31 8.73 -2.65 27.89
CA PRO A 31 8.99 -2.18 26.54
C PRO A 31 7.70 -2.21 25.72
N VAL A 32 7.28 -1.02 25.27
CA VAL A 32 6.27 -0.84 24.23
C VAL A 32 6.74 -1.65 23.02
N LYS A 33 6.04 -2.73 22.67
CA LYS A 33 6.26 -3.42 21.39
C LYS A 33 5.94 -2.42 20.28
N THR A 34 7.00 -1.81 19.76
CA THR A 34 6.98 -0.96 18.58
C THR A 34 6.24 -1.69 17.47
N ALA A 35 5.15 -1.09 16.98
CA ALA A 35 4.53 -1.53 15.74
C ALA A 35 5.62 -1.55 14.67
N ALA A 36 5.80 -2.70 14.02
CA ALA A 36 6.83 -2.85 12.99
C ALA A 36 6.64 -1.72 11.95
N PRO A 37 7.71 -1.00 11.56
CA PRO A 37 7.61 0.03 10.53
C PRO A 37 7.05 -0.59 9.24
N PRO A 38 6.20 0.12 8.48
CA PRO A 38 5.81 -0.35 7.16
C PRO A 38 7.10 -0.42 6.33
N ARG A 39 7.60 -1.64 6.11
CA ARG A 39 8.68 -1.86 5.16
C ARG A 39 8.16 -1.33 3.83
N GLN A 40 8.87 -0.37 3.24
CA GLN A 40 8.67 0.01 1.85
C GLN A 40 8.47 -1.27 1.05
N ALA A 41 7.34 -1.39 0.39
CA ALA A 41 7.00 -2.56 -0.39
C ALA A 41 7.97 -2.65 -1.57
N LYS A 42 9.11 -3.32 -1.38
CA LYS A 42 9.99 -3.71 -2.46
C LYS A 42 9.34 -4.90 -3.17
N LEU A 43 8.40 -4.58 -4.06
CA LEU A 43 7.80 -5.56 -4.95
C LEU A 43 8.79 -5.85 -6.08
N THR A 44 9.30 -7.08 -6.14
CA THR A 44 10.16 -7.51 -7.25
C THR A 44 9.29 -8.17 -8.32
N VAL A 45 9.29 -7.62 -9.54
CA VAL A 45 8.61 -8.25 -10.69
C VAL A 45 9.65 -8.87 -11.61
N VAL A 46 9.58 -10.19 -11.78
CA VAL A 46 10.45 -10.98 -12.66
C VAL A 46 9.71 -11.28 -13.95
N ALA A 47 10.14 -10.67 -15.05
CA ALA A 47 9.52 -10.87 -16.36
C ALA A 47 9.87 -12.22 -17.01
N GLY A 48 10.97 -12.86 -16.59
CA GLY A 48 11.45 -14.11 -17.17
C GLY A 48 11.65 -14.01 -18.69
N ASN A 49 11.32 -15.07 -19.41
CA ASN A 49 11.40 -15.14 -20.88
C ASN A 49 10.40 -14.24 -21.61
N TYR A 50 9.50 -13.56 -20.89
CA TYR A 50 8.45 -12.71 -21.45
C TYR A 50 8.80 -11.22 -21.42
N GLY A 51 10.02 -10.84 -20.98
CA GLY A 51 10.43 -9.45 -20.85
C GLY A 51 10.48 -8.64 -22.17
N SER A 52 10.53 -9.33 -23.32
CA SER A 52 10.43 -8.69 -24.64
C SER A 52 8.99 -8.35 -25.05
N ALA A 53 7.98 -8.90 -24.38
CA ALA A 53 6.59 -8.60 -24.68
C ALA A 53 6.22 -7.19 -24.17
N PRO A 54 5.78 -6.25 -25.02
CA PRO A 54 5.48 -4.88 -24.59
C PRO A 54 4.42 -4.78 -23.48
N ALA A 55 3.45 -5.70 -23.48
CA ALA A 55 2.46 -5.81 -22.41
C ALA A 55 3.09 -6.15 -21.06
N VAL A 56 4.11 -7.02 -21.04
CA VAL A 56 4.83 -7.40 -19.83
C VAL A 56 5.69 -6.24 -19.33
N GLN A 57 6.29 -5.46 -20.22
CA GLN A 57 7.03 -4.25 -19.85
C GLN A 57 6.12 -3.22 -19.18
N GLY A 58 4.93 -2.98 -19.76
CA GLY A 58 3.91 -2.12 -19.15
C GLY A 58 3.49 -2.61 -17.76
N LEU A 59 3.32 -3.92 -17.59
CA LEU A 59 3.03 -4.51 -16.29
C LEU A 59 4.18 -4.28 -15.31
N VAL A 60 5.42 -4.60 -15.67
CA VAL A 60 6.60 -4.42 -14.79
C VAL A 60 6.74 -2.98 -14.31
N ALA A 61 6.44 -2.00 -15.17
CA ALA A 61 6.49 -0.59 -14.80
C ALA A 61 5.33 -0.15 -13.90
N LYS A 62 4.12 -0.63 -14.16
CA LYS A 62 2.90 -0.12 -13.51
C LYS A 62 2.48 -0.92 -12.28
N TYR A 63 2.86 -2.19 -12.17
CA TYR A 63 2.40 -3.06 -11.11
C TYR A 63 2.99 -2.74 -9.72
N PRO A 64 4.27 -2.32 -9.60
CA PRO A 64 4.80 -1.80 -8.34
C PRO A 64 4.02 -0.56 -7.86
N LEU A 65 3.67 0.36 -8.76
CA LEU A 65 2.89 1.56 -8.42
C LEU A 65 1.50 1.22 -7.89
N TYR A 66 0.88 0.15 -8.41
CA TYR A 66 -0.40 -0.34 -7.91
C TYR A 66 -0.32 -0.76 -6.45
N PHE A 67 0.66 -1.61 -6.11
CA PHE A 67 0.83 -2.06 -4.73
C PHE A 67 1.33 -0.95 -3.80
N GLN A 68 2.15 -0.03 -4.30
CA GLN A 68 2.53 1.16 -3.54
C GLN A 68 1.30 1.98 -3.17
N ALA A 69 0.43 2.28 -4.13
CA ALA A 69 -0.80 3.04 -3.88
C ALA A 69 -1.73 2.34 -2.87
N LEU A 70 -1.77 1.00 -2.88
CA LEU A 70 -2.51 0.22 -1.88
C LEU A 70 -1.87 0.30 -0.47
N VAL A 71 -0.54 0.25 -0.37
CA VAL A 71 0.19 0.38 0.91
C VAL A 71 0.03 1.79 1.48
N ASP A 72 0.17 2.80 0.63
CA ASP A 72 0.03 4.21 0.98
C ASP A 72 -1.45 4.64 1.16
N GLN A 73 -2.39 3.71 0.94
CA GLN A 73 -3.84 3.95 0.99
C GLN A 73 -4.28 5.16 0.14
N SER A 74 -3.65 5.34 -1.02
CA SER A 74 -3.80 6.51 -1.88
C SER A 74 -4.64 6.20 -3.11
N SER A 75 -5.95 6.45 -3.01
CA SER A 75 -6.86 6.34 -4.16
C SER A 75 -6.52 7.35 -5.27
N ALA A 76 -5.89 8.48 -4.93
CA ALA A 76 -5.39 9.46 -5.90
C ALA A 76 -4.27 8.89 -6.79
N MET A 77 -3.30 8.17 -6.21
CA MET A 77 -2.25 7.51 -6.99
C MET A 77 -2.83 6.48 -7.95
N ILE A 78 -3.88 5.76 -7.53
CA ILE A 78 -4.53 4.78 -8.40
C ILE A 78 -5.22 5.48 -9.57
N LYS A 79 -6.02 6.51 -9.30
CA LYS A 79 -6.74 7.28 -10.34
C LYS A 79 -5.80 7.95 -11.34
N ALA A 80 -4.64 8.41 -10.90
CA ALA A 80 -3.65 9.07 -11.75
C ALA A 80 -2.88 8.09 -12.66
N ASN A 81 -2.71 6.84 -12.23
CA ASN A 81 -1.79 5.90 -12.90
C ASN A 81 -2.48 4.76 -13.66
N PHE A 82 -3.75 4.49 -13.33
CA PHE A 82 -4.52 3.39 -13.89
C PHE A 82 -5.83 3.89 -14.48
N PRO A 83 -6.33 3.25 -15.54
CA PRO A 83 -7.62 3.63 -16.12
C PRO A 83 -8.79 3.26 -15.20
N ALA A 84 -9.91 3.97 -15.36
CA ALA A 84 -11.12 3.81 -14.55
C ALA A 84 -11.64 2.38 -14.44
N PHE A 85 -11.60 1.63 -15.55
CA PHE A 85 -12.04 0.24 -15.60
C PHE A 85 -11.24 -0.70 -14.68
N PHE A 86 -9.98 -0.37 -14.37
CA PHE A 86 -9.14 -1.23 -13.54
C PHE A 86 -9.33 -0.96 -12.05
N TYR A 87 -9.66 0.29 -11.68
CA TYR A 87 -9.64 0.71 -10.27
C TYR A 87 -10.99 0.83 -9.58
N ALA A 88 -12.12 0.74 -10.28
CA ALA A 88 -13.44 0.93 -9.66
C ALA A 88 -13.63 0.07 -8.40
N ASP A 89 -13.25 -1.21 -8.46
CA ASP A 89 -13.30 -2.13 -7.31
C ASP A 89 -12.12 -1.93 -6.34
N THR A 90 -10.95 -1.56 -6.86
CA THR A 90 -9.74 -1.42 -6.03
C THR A 90 -9.82 -0.19 -5.11
N ALA A 91 -10.31 0.94 -5.61
CA ALA A 91 -10.44 2.17 -4.85
C ALA A 91 -11.38 1.99 -3.64
N ILE A 92 -12.47 1.23 -3.81
CA ILE A 92 -13.39 0.89 -2.72
C ILE A 92 -12.67 0.10 -1.62
N ASN A 93 -11.85 -0.89 -1.99
CA ASN A 93 -11.09 -1.69 -1.04
C ASN A 93 -10.02 -0.86 -0.30
N VAL A 94 -9.42 0.13 -0.96
CA VAL A 94 -8.46 1.07 -0.33
C VAL A 94 -9.13 1.92 0.73
N GLU A 95 -10.27 2.54 0.41
CA GLU A 95 -11.00 3.37 1.37
C GLU A 95 -11.57 2.53 2.53
N MET A 96 -11.98 1.29 2.26
CA MET A 96 -12.37 0.35 3.31
C MET A 96 -11.20 -0.02 4.22
N ALA A 97 -10.02 -0.33 3.67
CA ALA A 97 -8.83 -0.62 4.46
C ALA A 97 -8.42 0.59 5.30
N LYS A 98 -8.49 1.80 4.73
CA LYS A 98 -8.21 3.07 5.41
C LYS A 98 -9.17 3.33 6.57
N SER A 99 -10.48 3.23 6.34
CA SER A 99 -11.50 3.44 7.39
C SER A 99 -11.41 2.43 8.53
N ASN A 100 -10.96 1.20 8.24
CA ASN A 100 -10.76 0.17 9.27
C ASN A 100 -9.35 0.20 9.92
N GLY A 101 -8.43 1.04 9.43
CA GLY A 101 -7.05 1.10 9.89
C GLY A 101 -6.25 -0.16 9.55
N TRP A 102 -6.62 -0.89 8.50
CA TRP A 102 -5.92 -2.10 8.09
C TRP A 102 -4.60 -1.78 7.40
N VAL A 103 -3.55 -2.50 7.77
CA VAL A 103 -2.22 -2.36 7.16
C VAL A 103 -2.06 -3.39 6.07
N MET A 104 -1.85 -2.94 4.83
CA MET A 104 -1.66 -3.82 3.68
C MET A 104 -0.20 -4.29 3.59
N ARG A 105 0.00 -5.60 3.36
CA ARG A 105 1.28 -6.19 3.02
C ARG A 105 1.20 -6.81 1.62
N PRO A 106 1.97 -6.29 0.64
CA PRO A 106 1.92 -6.81 -0.72
C PRO A 106 2.65 -8.15 -0.84
N PRO A 107 2.52 -8.83 -2.00
CA PRO A 107 3.45 -9.87 -2.38
C PRO A 107 4.89 -9.37 -2.32
N ALA A 108 5.83 -10.24 -1.95
CA ALA A 108 7.26 -9.88 -1.99
C ALA A 108 7.77 -9.89 -3.43
N SER A 109 7.33 -10.89 -4.20
CA SER A 109 7.71 -11.01 -5.60
C SER A 109 6.61 -11.59 -6.47
N ILE A 110 6.70 -11.26 -7.75
CA ILE A 110 5.77 -11.66 -8.79
C ILE A 110 6.59 -12.12 -9.97
N VAL A 111 6.28 -13.30 -10.48
CA VAL A 111 6.95 -13.90 -11.63
C VAL A 111 5.96 -14.02 -12.78
N VAL A 112 6.34 -13.52 -13.94
CA VAL A 112 5.59 -13.69 -15.17
C VAL A 112 5.87 -15.08 -15.70
N VAL A 113 4.82 -15.87 -15.85
CA VAL A 113 4.88 -17.26 -16.31
C VAL A 113 4.19 -17.46 -17.66
N GLY A 114 3.60 -16.41 -18.23
CA GLY A 114 2.98 -16.47 -19.54
C GLY A 114 2.57 -15.09 -20.05
N ALA A 115 2.58 -14.92 -21.36
CA ALA A 115 1.94 -13.81 -22.05
C ALA A 115 1.28 -14.35 -23.33
N THR A 116 -0.04 -14.23 -23.43
CA THR A 116 -0.81 -14.74 -24.58
C THR A 116 -1.69 -13.66 -25.16
N GLN A 117 -1.73 -13.55 -26.49
CA GLN A 117 -2.71 -12.68 -27.14
C GLN A 117 -4.11 -13.26 -26.91
N GLN A 118 -5.03 -12.38 -26.56
CA GLN A 118 -6.46 -12.64 -26.50
C GLN A 118 -7.13 -11.95 -27.68
N PRO A 119 -8.41 -12.27 -27.96
CA PRO A 119 -9.21 -11.49 -28.89
C PRO A 119 -9.19 -9.98 -28.55
N THR A 120 -9.57 -9.15 -29.53
CA THR A 120 -9.73 -7.70 -29.36
C THR A 120 -8.48 -6.94 -28.91
N GLY A 121 -7.29 -7.44 -29.25
CA GLY A 121 -6.02 -6.71 -29.05
C GLY A 121 -5.53 -6.66 -27.59
N VAL A 122 -6.09 -7.51 -26.74
CA VAL A 122 -5.68 -7.66 -25.34
C VAL A 122 -4.54 -8.68 -25.24
N VAL A 123 -3.61 -8.47 -24.32
CA VAL A 123 -2.59 -9.48 -23.97
C VAL A 123 -2.83 -9.93 -22.54
N ARG A 124 -3.13 -11.21 -22.36
CA ARG A 124 -3.24 -11.82 -21.04
C ARG A 124 -1.87 -12.18 -20.52
N VAL A 125 -1.48 -11.59 -19.40
CA VAL A 125 -0.24 -11.92 -18.71
C VAL A 125 -0.57 -12.83 -17.52
N SER A 126 -0.02 -14.03 -17.53
CA SER A 126 -0.14 -15.00 -16.45
C SER A 126 1.02 -14.82 -15.47
N LEU A 127 0.67 -14.81 -14.19
CA LEU A 127 1.54 -14.42 -13.08
C LEU A 127 1.47 -15.43 -11.95
N CYS A 128 2.58 -15.56 -11.24
CA CYS A 128 2.67 -16.25 -9.97
C CYS A 128 3.19 -15.28 -8.91
N ARG A 129 2.46 -15.16 -7.81
CA ARG A 129 2.82 -14.29 -6.68
C ARG A 129 3.39 -15.10 -5.52
N SER A 130 4.42 -14.59 -4.86
CA SER A 130 5.04 -15.26 -3.69
C SER A 130 4.05 -15.53 -2.56
N GLN A 131 3.11 -14.61 -2.36
CA GLN A 131 1.93 -14.74 -1.51
C GLN A 131 0.80 -13.89 -2.07
N THR A 132 -0.44 -14.12 -1.62
CA THR A 132 -1.51 -13.13 -1.85
C THR A 132 -1.28 -11.89 -0.99
N THR A 133 -1.90 -10.77 -1.39
CA THR A 133 -1.96 -9.55 -0.59
C THR A 133 -2.59 -9.85 0.76
N GLN A 134 -1.94 -9.45 1.84
CA GLN A 134 -2.43 -9.65 3.20
C GLN A 134 -2.83 -8.32 3.81
N TYR A 135 -3.83 -8.35 4.70
CA TYR A 135 -4.23 -7.18 5.49
C TYR A 135 -4.12 -7.53 6.96
N TRP A 136 -3.40 -6.70 7.72
CA TRP A 136 -3.30 -6.80 9.17
C TRP A 136 -4.36 -5.91 9.81
N ASN A 137 -5.17 -6.49 10.69
CA ASN A 137 -6.10 -5.72 11.51
C ASN A 137 -5.45 -5.41 12.87
N PRO A 138 -5.08 -4.15 13.14
CA PRO A 138 -4.44 -3.77 14.40
C PRO A 138 -5.40 -3.83 15.60
N LYS A 139 -6.71 -3.75 15.38
CA LYS A 139 -7.72 -3.82 16.46
C LYS A 139 -7.82 -5.23 17.04
N THR A 140 -7.73 -6.25 16.18
CA THR A 140 -7.83 -7.66 16.59
C THR A 140 -6.49 -8.36 16.68
N ASN A 141 -5.39 -7.69 16.33
CA ASN A 141 -4.04 -8.25 16.23
C ASN A 141 -3.99 -9.55 15.41
N ARG A 142 -4.69 -9.57 14.27
CA ARG A 142 -4.77 -10.74 13.39
C ARG A 142 -4.63 -10.35 11.93
N TRP A 143 -4.07 -11.26 11.13
CA TRP A 143 -4.16 -11.19 9.69
C TRP A 143 -5.60 -11.51 9.26
N VAL A 144 -6.17 -10.66 8.41
CA VAL A 144 -7.52 -10.83 7.86
C VAL A 144 -7.54 -11.96 6.83
N VAL A 145 -6.42 -12.18 6.15
CA VAL A 145 -6.25 -13.23 5.15
C VAL A 145 -4.87 -13.86 5.33
N THR A 146 -4.85 -15.15 5.65
CA THR A 146 -3.64 -15.97 5.60
C THR A 146 -3.53 -16.55 4.20
N ALA A 147 -2.44 -16.21 3.50
CA ALA A 147 -2.29 -16.53 2.10
C ALA A 147 -1.40 -17.76 1.90
N PRO A 148 -1.81 -18.78 1.13
CA PRO A 148 -0.88 -19.80 0.67
C PRO A 148 0.21 -19.17 -0.20
N HIS A 149 1.42 -19.73 -0.11
CA HIS A 149 2.52 -19.36 -0.99
C HIS A 149 2.20 -19.74 -2.44
N GLY A 150 2.70 -18.94 -3.39
CA GLY A 150 2.59 -19.26 -4.81
C GLY A 150 1.17 -19.13 -5.38
N SER A 151 0.57 -17.93 -5.28
CA SER A 151 -0.79 -17.70 -5.77
C SER A 151 -0.81 -17.36 -7.27
N PRO A 152 -1.57 -18.11 -8.10
CA PRO A 152 -1.72 -17.80 -9.51
C PRO A 152 -2.62 -16.57 -9.71
N GLN A 153 -2.33 -15.83 -10.78
CA GLN A 153 -3.12 -14.68 -11.21
C GLN A 153 -2.96 -14.50 -12.72
N ALA A 154 -3.96 -13.93 -13.37
CA ALA A 154 -3.84 -13.46 -14.74
C ALA A 154 -4.45 -12.07 -14.87
N ILE A 155 -3.76 -11.21 -15.61
CA ILE A 155 -4.17 -9.83 -15.85
C ILE A 155 -4.22 -9.61 -17.35
N ASP A 156 -5.36 -9.11 -17.81
CA ASP A 156 -5.52 -8.65 -19.18
C ASP A 156 -4.90 -7.26 -19.30
N MET A 157 -3.97 -7.11 -20.23
CA MET A 157 -3.28 -5.86 -20.55
C MET A 157 -3.83 -5.31 -21.86
N VAL A 158 -4.01 -3.99 -21.93
CA VAL A 158 -4.48 -3.29 -23.13
C VAL A 158 -3.49 -2.21 -23.54
N ARG A 159 -3.34 -2.00 -24.85
CA ARG A 159 -2.54 -0.91 -25.40
C ARG A 159 -3.39 0.36 -25.46
N THR A 160 -2.89 1.44 -24.87
CA THR A 160 -3.49 2.78 -24.91
C THR A 160 -2.54 3.77 -25.58
N GLY A 161 -2.97 5.01 -25.78
CA GLY A 161 -2.08 6.09 -26.25
C GLY A 161 -0.87 6.34 -25.33
N ALA A 162 -0.97 6.00 -24.05
CA ALA A 162 0.11 6.11 -23.06
C ALA A 162 0.96 4.83 -22.92
N GLY A 163 0.72 3.81 -23.76
CA GLY A 163 1.39 2.52 -23.70
C GLY A 163 0.53 1.39 -23.12
N TRP A 164 1.16 0.30 -22.73
CA TRP A 164 0.48 -0.88 -22.17
C TRP A 164 0.12 -0.67 -20.72
N THR A 165 -1.13 -0.96 -20.36
CA THR A 165 -1.65 -0.82 -19.00
C THR A 165 -2.56 -1.99 -18.63
N MET A 166 -2.82 -2.13 -17.33
CA MET A 166 -3.70 -3.17 -16.80
C MET A 166 -5.15 -2.81 -17.12
N TYR A 167 -5.85 -3.74 -17.78
CA TYR A 167 -7.26 -3.62 -18.11
C TYR A 167 -8.14 -4.20 -17.00
N GLN A 168 -8.01 -5.49 -16.76
CA GLN A 168 -8.79 -6.19 -15.75
C GLN A 168 -8.06 -7.44 -15.28
N MET A 169 -8.49 -7.94 -14.14
CA MET A 169 -8.19 -9.30 -13.74
C MET A 169 -8.90 -10.25 -14.71
N ALA A 170 -8.19 -11.23 -15.25
CA ALA A 170 -8.78 -12.20 -16.18
C ALA A 170 -9.90 -12.98 -15.46
N LYS A 171 -11.11 -12.91 -16.02
CA LYS A 171 -12.28 -13.66 -15.56
C LYS A 171 -12.90 -14.40 -16.75
N PRO A 172 -13.05 -15.74 -16.70
CA PRO A 172 -12.59 -16.63 -15.63
C PRO A 172 -11.05 -16.69 -15.52
N MET A 173 -10.54 -17.05 -14.33
CA MET A 173 -9.10 -17.27 -14.14
C MET A 173 -8.66 -18.45 -15.02
N PRO A 174 -7.56 -18.32 -15.81
CA PRO A 174 -7.05 -19.41 -16.62
C PRO A 174 -6.70 -20.62 -15.76
N LYS A 175 -7.10 -21.81 -16.22
CA LYS A 175 -6.63 -23.08 -15.64
C LYS A 175 -5.18 -23.33 -16.06
N GLY A 176 -4.41 -24.01 -15.21
CA GLY A 176 -3.07 -24.48 -15.56
C GLY A 176 -1.91 -23.52 -15.26
N ILE A 177 -2.15 -22.42 -14.53
CA ILE A 177 -1.05 -21.60 -13.98
C ILE A 177 -0.47 -22.34 -12.76
N ASP A 178 0.62 -23.08 -12.97
CA ASP A 178 1.32 -23.83 -11.91
C ASP A 178 2.41 -22.98 -11.24
N CYS A 179 2.10 -22.46 -10.06
CA CYS A 179 3.01 -21.64 -9.28
C CYS A 179 3.92 -22.42 -8.32
N SER A 180 3.77 -23.75 -8.25
CA SER A 180 4.58 -24.60 -7.36
C SER A 180 6.04 -24.72 -7.80
N LYS A 181 6.29 -24.58 -9.11
CA LYS A 181 7.62 -24.68 -9.73
C LYS A 181 8.34 -23.34 -9.86
N VAL A 182 7.69 -22.26 -9.45
CA VAL A 182 8.22 -20.91 -9.61
C VAL A 182 9.21 -20.61 -8.49
N ARG A 183 10.41 -20.18 -8.86
CA ARG A 183 11.38 -19.64 -7.92
C ARG A 183 11.12 -18.16 -7.70
N TYR A 184 10.75 -17.81 -6.47
CA TYR A 184 10.53 -16.44 -6.06
C TYR A 184 11.85 -15.80 -5.60
N PRO A 185 12.25 -14.64 -6.13
CA PRO A 185 13.35 -13.87 -5.55
C PRO A 185 12.93 -13.36 -4.16
N ALA A 186 13.89 -13.37 -3.23
CA ALA A 186 13.74 -12.93 -1.85
C ALA A 186 13.79 -11.40 -1.71
#